data_AF-A0A2V6J8Q8-F1
#
_entry.id   AF-A0A2V6J8Q8-F1
#
_cell.length_a   1.000
_cell.length_b   1.000
_cell.length_c   1.000
_cell.angle_alpha   90.00
_cell.angle_beta   90.00
_cell.angle_gamma   90.00
#
_symmetry.space_group_name_H-M   'P 1'
#
loop_
_entity.id
_entity.type
_entity.pdbx_description
1 polymer ?
#
loop_
_entity_poly.entity_id
_entity_poly.type
_entity_poly.pdbx_seq_one_letter_code
_entity_poly.pdbx_strand_id
1 'polypeptide(L)'
;RIFLAMLLAMMLAGVTGTVIKRAVPRARPSVQTDERWGGPRFSSKYHSFPSGHVGASTGFFGVLLIARRRVGIACLPIPILIGLSRMYIGAHYLSDVVCAAVLGGLWALVVGHFLLLPVANRQL
;
A
#
# COMPACT_ATOMS: atom_id res chain seq x y z
N ARG A 1 16.19 -4.09 -13.54
CA ARG A 1 15.94 -4.97 -12.36
C ARG A 1 15.21 -4.23 -11.25
N ILE A 2 15.72 -3.10 -10.75
CA ILE A 2 15.08 -2.31 -9.68
C ILE A 2 13.64 -1.91 -10.05
N PHE A 3 13.43 -1.31 -11.22
CA PHE A 3 12.09 -0.91 -11.68
C PHE A 3 11.09 -2.08 -11.75
N LEU A 4 11.51 -3.25 -12.25
CA LEU A 4 10.68 -4.44 -12.28
C LEU A 4 10.32 -4.92 -10.87
N ALA A 5 11.27 -4.89 -9.93
CA ALA A 5 11.02 -5.22 -8.53
C ALA A 5 10.02 -4.23 -7.89
N MET A 6 10.10 -2.94 -8.24
CA MET A 6 9.15 -1.92 -7.78
C MET A 6 7.73 -2.19 -8.30
N LEU A 7 7.60 -2.53 -9.59
CA LEU A 7 6.32 -2.91 -10.19
C LEU A 7 5.76 -4.20 -9.55
N LEU A 8 6.61 -5.21 -9.32
CA LEU A 8 6.18 -6.46 -8.71
C LEU A 8 5.67 -6.26 -7.29
N ALA A 9 6.40 -5.52 -6.44
CA ALA A 9 5.96 -5.22 -5.08
C ALA A 9 4.64 -4.44 -5.07
N MET A 10 4.48 -3.47 -5.98
CA MET A 10 3.23 -2.73 -6.17
C MET A 10 2.06 -3.67 -6.54
N MET A 11 2.27 -4.57 -7.50
CA MET A 11 1.25 -5.52 -7.93
C MET A 11 0.84 -6.47 -6.81
N LEU A 12 1.81 -7.04 -6.08
CA LEU A 12 1.54 -7.95 -4.96
C LEU A 12 0.79 -7.25 -3.82
N ALA A 13 1.17 -6.02 -3.48
CA ALA A 13 0.44 -5.19 -2.52
C ALA A 13 -0.99 -4.88 -2.99
N GLY A 14 -1.18 -4.60 -4.27
CA GLY A 14 -2.51 -4.35 -4.86
C GLY A 14 -3.41 -5.58 -4.85
N VAL A 15 -2.88 -6.74 -5.23
CA VAL A 15 -3.61 -8.02 -5.24
C VAL A 15 -4.01 -8.41 -3.82
N THR A 16 -3.06 -8.42 -2.88
CA THR A 16 -3.34 -8.75 -1.47
C THR A 16 -4.32 -7.76 -0.85
N GLY A 17 -4.15 -6.45 -1.09
CA GLY A 17 -5.09 -5.42 -0.63
C GLY A 17 -6.49 -5.63 -1.20
N THR A 18 -6.62 -6.08 -2.44
CA THR A 18 -7.91 -6.39 -3.07
C THR A 18 -8.56 -7.64 -2.46
N VAL A 19 -7.78 -8.67 -2.13
CA VAL A 19 -8.27 -9.86 -1.41
C VAL A 19 -8.80 -9.47 -0.03
N ILE A 20 -8.02 -8.71 0.76
CA ILE A 20 -8.42 -8.25 2.08
C ILE A 20 -9.69 -7.37 2.00
N LYS A 21 -9.77 -6.51 0.99
CA LYS A 21 -10.92 -5.62 0.76
C LYS A 21 -12.24 -6.35 0.48
N ARG A 22 -12.17 -7.58 -0.06
CA ARG A 22 -13.34 -8.43 -0.22
C ARG A 22 -13.73 -9.15 1.07
N ALA A 23 -12.77 -9.38 1.97
CA ALA A 23 -13.02 -10.00 3.27
C ALA A 23 -13.50 -8.99 4.33
N VAL A 24 -13.13 -7.71 4.22
CA VAL A 24 -13.45 -6.66 5.20
C VAL A 24 -14.32 -5.55 4.58
N PRO A 25 -15.65 -5.70 4.59
CA PRO A 25 -16.60 -4.62 4.34
C PRO A 25 -16.44 -3.51 5.39
N ARG A 26 -15.93 -2.35 4.97
CA ARG A 26 -15.78 -1.16 5.82
C ARG A 26 -16.32 0.05 5.08
N ALA A 27 -17.31 0.74 5.67
CA ALA A 27 -17.84 1.99 5.14
C ALA A 27 -16.75 3.08 5.04
N ARG A 28 -16.86 4.01 4.09
CA ARG A 28 -15.93 5.15 3.98
C ARG A 28 -16.30 6.25 4.97
N PRO A 29 -15.32 7.01 5.50
CA PRO A 29 -15.61 8.16 6.36
C PRO A 29 -16.59 9.18 5.76
N SER A 30 -16.59 9.33 4.43
CA SER A 30 -17.50 10.24 3.71
C SER A 30 -18.95 9.75 3.58
N VAL A 31 -19.26 8.52 4.02
CA VAL A 31 -20.62 7.99 3.99
C VAL A 31 -21.26 8.25 5.35
N GLN A 32 -22.20 9.18 5.43
CA GLN A 32 -23.08 9.37 6.60
C GLN A 32 -24.05 8.19 6.70
N THR A 33 -23.58 7.07 7.22
CA THR A 33 -24.42 5.96 7.70
C THR A 33 -23.92 5.62 9.08
N ASP A 34 -24.83 5.32 10.01
CA ASP A 34 -24.47 4.75 11.32
C ASP A 34 -23.35 3.71 11.13
N GLU A 35 -22.35 3.71 12.03
CA GLU A 35 -21.15 2.86 11.97
C GLU A 35 -21.44 1.34 12.07
N ARG A 36 -22.64 0.92 11.70
CA ARG A 36 -23.13 -0.44 11.71
C ARG A 36 -22.80 -1.14 10.40
N TRP A 37 -22.22 -2.33 10.55
CA TRP A 37 -22.05 -3.30 9.47
C TRP A 37 -23.35 -3.51 8.68
N GLY A 38 -23.36 -3.09 7.41
CA GLY A 38 -24.55 -3.11 6.54
C GLY A 38 -24.67 -4.32 5.61
N GLY A 39 -23.89 -5.38 5.84
CA GLY A 39 -23.81 -6.57 4.98
C GLY A 39 -22.92 -6.41 3.73
N PRO A 40 -22.82 -7.45 2.87
CA PRO A 40 -22.08 -7.38 1.62
C PRO A 40 -22.75 -6.38 0.66
N ARG A 41 -22.11 -5.23 0.43
CA ARG A 41 -22.57 -4.20 -0.50
C ARG A 41 -21.51 -4.02 -1.59
N PHE A 42 -21.88 -4.20 -2.86
CA PHE A 42 -20.99 -4.08 -4.01
C PHE A 42 -20.62 -2.62 -4.38
N SER A 43 -21.00 -1.64 -3.56
CA SER A 43 -20.69 -0.23 -3.84
C SER A 43 -19.29 0.12 -3.32
N SER A 44 -18.51 0.81 -4.16
CA SER A 44 -17.18 1.37 -3.82
C SER A 44 -17.17 2.14 -2.49
N LYS A 45 -18.33 2.69 -2.08
CA LYS A 45 -18.58 3.36 -0.80
C LYS A 45 -18.34 2.50 0.45
N TYR A 46 -18.33 1.16 0.35
CA TYR A 46 -18.16 0.22 1.49
C TYR A 46 -16.87 -0.60 1.43
N HIS A 47 -15.90 -0.15 0.63
CA HIS A 47 -14.61 -0.81 0.45
C HIS A 47 -13.44 0.12 0.82
N SER A 48 -13.43 0.58 2.07
CA SER A 48 -12.40 1.48 2.62
C SER A 48 -11.13 0.74 3.01
N PHE A 49 -11.25 -0.45 3.59
CA PHE A 49 -10.08 -1.16 4.11
C PHE A 49 -9.52 -2.16 3.09
N PRO A 50 -8.19 -2.28 2.95
CA PRO A 50 -7.17 -1.26 3.18
C PRO A 50 -7.09 -0.25 2.01
N SER A 51 -6.33 0.84 2.19
CA SER A 51 -6.10 1.84 1.13
C SER A 51 -5.20 1.28 0.01
N GLY A 52 -5.77 1.02 -1.17
CA GLY A 52 -5.01 0.48 -2.31
C GLY A 52 -3.92 1.44 -2.82
N HIS A 53 -4.20 2.75 -2.84
CA HIS A 53 -3.22 3.75 -3.29
C HIS A 53 -2.00 3.81 -2.37
N VAL A 54 -2.24 3.72 -1.06
CA VAL A 54 -1.15 3.72 -0.07
C VAL A 54 -0.36 2.42 -0.16
N GLY A 55 -1.02 1.26 -0.22
CA GLY A 55 -0.33 -0.04 -0.32
C GLY A 55 0.52 -0.15 -1.59
N ALA A 56 -0.04 0.26 -2.74
CA ALA A 56 0.67 0.25 -4.02
C ALA A 56 1.87 1.21 -4.02
N SER A 57 1.68 2.46 -3.59
CA SER A 57 2.76 3.46 -3.56
C SER A 57 3.85 3.10 -2.54
N THR A 58 3.49 2.61 -1.35
CA THR A 58 4.48 2.14 -0.35
C THR A 58 5.25 0.92 -0.85
N GLY A 59 4.61 -0.04 -1.54
CA GLY A 59 5.31 -1.15 -2.16
C GLY A 59 6.32 -0.70 -3.23
N PHE A 60 5.90 0.22 -4.10
CA PHE A 60 6.74 0.75 -5.17
C PHE A 60 7.96 1.53 -4.64
N PHE A 61 7.73 2.54 -3.80
CA PHE A 61 8.80 3.38 -3.25
C PHE A 61 9.61 2.68 -2.15
N GLY A 62 9.04 1.70 -1.45
CA GLY A 62 9.76 0.86 -0.49
C GLY A 62 10.86 0.03 -1.15
N VAL A 63 10.61 -0.53 -2.33
CA VAL A 63 11.65 -1.23 -3.10
C VAL A 63 12.74 -0.25 -3.55
N LEU A 64 12.37 0.97 -3.97
CA LEU A 64 13.33 2.00 -4.33
C LEU A 64 14.23 2.38 -3.15
N LEU A 65 13.67 2.46 -1.94
CA LEU A 65 14.42 2.69 -0.70
C LEU A 65 15.44 1.59 -0.42
N ILE A 66 15.05 0.33 -0.57
CA ILE A 66 15.96 -0.82 -0.38
C ILE A 66 17.06 -0.82 -1.45
N ALA A 67 16.72 -0.53 -2.70
CA ALA A 67 17.67 -0.54 -3.82
C ALA A 67 18.65 0.65 -3.78
N ARG A 68 18.16 1.84 -3.45
CA ARG A 68 18.87 3.12 -3.55
C ARG A 68 18.47 4.04 -2.41
N ARG A 69 19.01 3.78 -1.22
CA ARG A 69 18.65 4.47 0.05
C ARG A 69 18.52 5.99 -0.07
N ARG A 70 19.48 6.69 -0.68
CA ARG A 70 19.44 8.16 -0.83
C ARG A 70 18.24 8.64 -1.65
N VAL A 71 18.02 8.02 -2.81
CA VAL A 71 16.90 8.37 -3.71
C VAL A 71 15.57 7.97 -3.08
N GLY A 72 15.49 6.79 -2.48
CA GLY A 72 14.27 6.33 -1.81
C GLY A 72 13.87 7.17 -0.60
N ILE A 73 14.83 7.68 0.19
CA ILE A 73 14.53 8.64 1.28
C ILE A 73 13.92 9.92 0.70
N ALA A 74 14.47 10.45 -0.39
CA ALA A 74 13.91 11.63 -1.05
C ALA A 74 12.50 11.40 -1.61
N CYS A 75 12.17 10.17 -2.01
CA CYS A 75 10.84 9.80 -2.51
C CYS A 75 9.86 9.32 -1.42
N LEU A 76 10.31 9.07 -0.19
CA LEU A 76 9.48 8.59 0.93
C LEU A 76 8.28 9.52 1.26
N PRO A 77 8.37 10.85 1.10
CA PRO A 77 7.23 11.74 1.29
C PRO A 77 6.05 11.45 0.35
N ILE A 78 6.27 10.84 -0.82
CA ILE A 78 5.22 10.58 -1.82
C ILE A 78 4.10 9.68 -1.28
N PRO A 79 4.37 8.44 -0.80
CA PRO A 79 3.32 7.59 -0.21
C PRO A 79 2.65 8.22 1.03
N ILE A 80 3.37 9.05 1.78
CA ILE A 80 2.81 9.78 2.94
C ILE A 80 1.79 10.81 2.46
N LEU A 81 2.14 11.65 1.49
CA LEU A 81 1.25 12.65 0.90
C LEU A 81 0.02 12.00 0.24
N ILE A 82 0.20 10.86 -0.42
CA ILE A 82 -0.91 10.05 -0.93
C ILE A 82 -1.84 9.64 0.22
N GLY A 83 -1.31 9.10 1.32
CA GLY A 83 -2.09 8.73 2.50
C GLY A 83 -2.87 9.91 3.09
N LEU A 84 -2.22 11.05 3.26
CA LEU A 84 -2.84 12.30 3.73
C LEU A 84 -3.96 12.76 2.81
N SER A 85 -3.74 12.79 1.49
CA SER A 85 -4.75 13.14 0.49
C SER A 85 -5.99 12.24 0.58
N ARG A 86 -5.79 10.93 0.80
CA ARG A 86 -6.89 9.98 0.94
C ARG A 86 -7.73 10.20 2.21
N MET A 87 -7.09 10.61 3.31
CA MET A 87 -7.81 10.97 4.53
C MET A 87 -8.53 12.31 4.38
N TYR A 88 -7.90 13.29 3.73
CA TYR A 88 -8.47 14.62 3.49
C TYR A 88 -9.80 14.56 2.71
N ILE A 89 -9.88 13.70 1.69
CA ILE A 89 -11.11 13.50 0.89
C ILE A 89 -12.13 12.60 1.63
N GLY A 90 -11.83 12.15 2.85
CA GLY A 90 -12.69 11.26 3.64
C GLY A 90 -12.85 9.87 3.01
N ALA A 91 -11.89 9.44 2.19
CA ALA A 91 -11.97 8.15 1.49
C ALA A 91 -11.50 6.98 2.36
N HIS A 92 -10.66 7.24 3.36
CA HIS A 92 -10.00 6.22 4.18
C HIS A 92 -9.79 6.73 5.61
N TYR A 93 -9.95 5.84 6.59
CA TYR A 93 -9.54 6.09 7.98
C TYR A 93 -8.02 5.99 8.11
N LEU A 94 -7.46 6.59 9.17
CA LEU A 94 -6.03 6.45 9.49
C LEU A 94 -5.60 4.98 9.57
N SER A 95 -6.42 4.11 10.16
CA SER A 95 -6.15 2.68 10.22
C SER A 95 -6.10 2.00 8.85
N ASP A 96 -6.89 2.45 7.86
CA ASP A 96 -6.82 1.93 6.49
C ASP A 96 -5.49 2.30 5.81
N VAL A 97 -4.97 3.49 6.11
CA VAL A 97 -3.70 4.03 5.59
C VAL A 97 -2.52 3.31 6.24
N VAL A 98 -2.50 3.19 7.56
CA VAL A 98 -1.42 2.52 8.30
C VAL A 98 -1.32 1.05 7.90
N CYS A 99 -2.46 0.33 7.86
CA CYS A 99 -2.44 -1.08 7.49
C CYS A 99 -1.98 -1.29 6.04
N ALA A 100 -2.41 -0.41 5.12
CA ALA A 100 -1.94 -0.44 3.74
C ALA A 100 -0.43 -0.16 3.63
N ALA A 101 0.10 0.79 4.39
CA ALA A 101 1.52 1.11 4.40
C ALA A 101 2.36 -0.08 4.91
N VAL A 102 1.90 -0.74 5.98
CA VAL A 102 2.55 -1.97 6.49
C VAL A 102 2.53 -3.06 5.42
N LEU A 103 1.37 -3.32 4.80
CA LEU A 103 1.24 -4.34 3.75
C LEU A 103 2.17 -4.06 2.55
N GLY A 104 2.19 -2.82 2.08
CA GLY A 104 3.10 -2.39 1.00
C GLY A 104 4.57 -2.53 1.40
N GLY A 105 4.92 -2.15 2.62
CA GLY A 105 6.28 -2.28 3.16
C GLY A 105 6.74 -3.75 3.25
N LEU A 106 5.87 -4.65 3.70
CA LEU A 106 6.16 -6.09 3.74
C LEU A 106 6.47 -6.64 2.35
N TRP A 107 5.66 -6.30 1.34
CA TRP A 107 5.93 -6.73 -0.03
C TRP A 107 7.20 -6.13 -0.60
N ALA A 108 7.52 -4.86 -0.27
CA ALA A 108 8.78 -4.25 -0.64
C ALA A 108 9.99 -5.00 -0.04
N LEU A 109 9.90 -5.40 1.24
CA LEU A 109 10.95 -6.18 1.92
C LEU A 109 11.11 -7.56 1.29
N VAL A 110 10.02 -8.29 1.07
CA VAL A 110 10.04 -9.62 0.43
C VAL A 110 10.68 -9.53 -0.96
N VAL A 111 10.18 -8.66 -1.82
CA VAL A 111 10.68 -8.52 -3.18
C VAL A 111 12.12 -8.00 -3.20
N GLY A 112 12.46 -7.04 -2.35
CA GLY A 112 13.83 -6.53 -2.22
C GLY A 112 14.81 -7.60 -1.75
N HIS A 113 14.40 -8.44 -0.79
CA HIS A 113 15.20 -9.54 -0.28
C HIS A 113 15.48 -10.61 -1.33
N PHE A 114 14.51 -10.97 -2.18
CA PHE A 114 14.70 -12.00 -3.20
C PHE A 114 15.32 -11.49 -4.50
N LEU A 115 15.09 -10.23 -4.89
CA LEU A 115 15.50 -9.72 -6.21
C LEU A 115 16.69 -8.75 -6.18
N LEU A 116 16.98 -8.10 -5.04
CA LEU A 116 18.00 -7.04 -4.96
C LEU A 116 19.19 -7.42 -4.08
N LEU A 117 18.95 -7.93 -2.87
CA LEU A 117 20.02 -8.34 -1.94
C LEU A 117 20.91 -9.50 -2.45
N PRO A 118 20.41 -10.55 -3.13
CA PRO A 118 21.24 -11.66 -3.57
C PRO A 118 22.17 -11.26 -4.72
N VAL A 119 21.84 -10.18 -5.43
CA VAL A 119 22.65 -9.64 -6.52
C VAL A 119 23.75 -8.73 -5.96
N ALA A 120 23.43 -7.92 -4.95
CA ALA A 120 24.43 -7.09 -4.26
C ALA A 120 25.53 -7.95 -3.63
N ASN A 121 25.19 -9.09 -3.02
CA ASN A 121 26.15 -10.02 -2.44
C ASN A 121 26.98 -10.81 -3.45
N ARG A 122 26.60 -10.85 -4.74
CA ARG A 122 27.38 -11.51 -5.81
C ARG A 122 28.40 -10.59 -6.48
N GLN A 123 28.39 -9.29 -6.16
CA GLN A 123 29.33 -8.31 -6.70
C GLN A 123 30.41 -7.89 -5.70
N LEU A 124 30.44 -8.52 -4.53
CA LEU A 124 31.52 -8.48 -3.54
C LEU A 124 32.28 -9.80 -3.61
#